data_AF-A0A530K1Y3-F1
#
_entry.id   AF-A0A530K1Y3-F1
#
_cell.length_a   1.000
_cell.length_b   1.000
_cell.length_c   1.000
_cell.angle_alpha   90.00
_cell.angle_beta   90.00
_cell.angle_gamma   90.00
#
_symmetry.space_group_name_H-M   'P 1'
#
loop_
_entity.id
_entity.type
_entity.pdbx_description
1 polymer ?
#
loop_
_entity_poly.entity_id
_entity_poly.type
_entity_poly.pdbx_seq_one_letter_code
_entity_poly.pdbx_strand_id
1 'polypeptide(L)'
;PRQGCYLYGGKWMAEPVFPEGMKTNGLLGLSSNQQFMGLPADATARPGDYAFLRPTQSEAVLQQFGSIAVFSGGRIADRWPALPMA
;
A
#
# COMPACT_ATOMS: atom_id res chain seq x y z
N PRO A 1 -14.70 -12.23 3.15
CA PRO A 1 -15.33 -10.90 3.33
C PRO A 1 -16.42 -10.72 2.26
N ARG A 2 -17.40 -9.82 2.45
CA ARG A 2 -18.47 -9.58 1.46
C ARG A 2 -17.97 -8.81 0.22
N GLN A 3 -16.91 -8.02 0.40
CA GLN A 3 -16.20 -7.31 -0.67
C GLN A 3 -14.69 -7.49 -0.52
N GLY A 4 -13.96 -7.31 -1.61
CA GLY A 4 -12.51 -7.35 -1.64
C GLY A 4 -11.96 -6.84 -2.96
N CYS A 5 -10.67 -6.56 -2.97
CA CYS A 5 -9.93 -6.13 -4.14
C CYS A 5 -8.59 -6.86 -4.23
N TYR A 6 -7.95 -6.77 -5.39
CA TYR A 6 -6.57 -7.18 -5.57
C TYR A 6 -5.71 -5.94 -5.77
N LEU A 7 -4.59 -5.89 -5.04
CA LEU A 7 -3.55 -4.91 -5.27
C LEU A 7 -2.57 -5.43 -6.33
N TYR A 8 -1.97 -4.51 -7.09
CA TYR A 8 -0.79 -4.79 -7.90
C TYR A 8 0.44 -4.75 -7.00
N GLY A 9 1.12 -5.89 -6.87
CA GLY A 9 2.13 -6.12 -5.84
C GLY A 9 1.52 -6.63 -4.52
N GLY A 10 2.38 -6.90 -3.55
CA GLY A 10 1.95 -7.38 -2.25
C GLY A 10 3.09 -7.89 -1.39
N LYS A 11 2.74 -8.51 -0.26
CA LYS A 11 3.71 -8.99 0.75
C LYS A 11 4.71 -7.89 1.18
N TRP A 12 4.25 -6.65 1.20
CA TRP A 12 5.03 -5.52 1.71
C TRP A 12 5.15 -5.62 3.22
N MET A 13 6.28 -5.15 3.78
CA MET A 13 6.38 -4.89 5.22
C MET A 13 5.65 -3.58 5.54
N ALA A 14 4.33 -3.62 5.42
CA ALA A 14 3.46 -2.46 5.57
C ALA A 14 2.04 -2.87 5.96
N GLU A 15 1.38 -2.01 6.72
CA GLU A 15 -0.03 -2.17 7.10
C GLU A 15 -0.94 -1.33 6.19
N PRO A 16 -2.13 -1.83 5.80
CA PRO A 16 -3.09 -1.04 5.04
C PRO A 16 -3.65 0.12 5.87
N VAL A 17 -3.79 1.29 5.23
CA VAL A 17 -4.36 2.50 5.83
C VAL A 17 -5.60 2.96 5.06
N PHE A 18 -5.55 2.89 3.73
CA PHE A 18 -6.66 3.29 2.87
C PHE A 18 -6.87 2.27 1.74
N PRO A 19 -8.12 1.90 1.39
CA PRO A 19 -9.36 2.32 2.04
C PRO A 19 -9.44 1.96 3.53
N GLU A 20 -10.11 2.78 4.32
CA GLU A 20 -10.23 2.54 5.77
C GLU A 20 -10.85 1.16 6.02
N GLY A 21 -10.31 0.42 6.99
CA GLY A 21 -10.76 -0.95 7.29
C GLY A 21 -10.35 -2.04 6.29
N MET A 22 -9.59 -1.68 5.23
CA MET A 22 -8.96 -2.66 4.36
C MET A 22 -7.99 -3.54 5.15
N LYS A 23 -8.00 -4.86 4.92
CA LYS A 23 -7.13 -5.82 5.63
C LYS A 23 -6.73 -7.00 4.77
N THR A 24 -5.57 -7.60 5.08
CA THR A 24 -5.17 -8.87 4.46
C THR A 24 -6.12 -9.99 4.87
N ASN A 25 -6.24 -11.02 4.02
CA ASN A 25 -7.09 -12.19 4.30
C ASN A 25 -6.21 -13.39 4.68
N GLY A 26 -6.26 -13.78 5.96
CA GLY A 26 -5.49 -14.93 6.47
C GLY A 26 -5.80 -16.27 5.78
N LEU A 27 -6.97 -16.41 5.13
CA LEU A 27 -7.32 -17.63 4.39
C LEU A 27 -6.60 -17.77 3.04
N LEU A 28 -6.29 -16.64 2.38
CA LEU A 28 -5.63 -16.65 1.06
C LEU A 28 -4.12 -16.42 1.16
N GLY A 29 -3.62 -16.10 2.36
CA GLY A 29 -2.20 -15.85 2.60
C GLY A 29 -1.69 -14.57 1.96
N LEU A 30 -0.36 -14.46 1.90
CA LEU A 30 0.35 -13.32 1.35
C LEU A 30 0.97 -13.67 -0.01
N SER A 31 0.96 -12.71 -0.94
CA SER A 31 1.48 -12.85 -2.29
C SER A 31 2.28 -11.61 -2.68
N SER A 32 3.45 -11.80 -3.29
CA SER A 32 4.31 -10.69 -3.74
C SER A 32 3.86 -10.08 -5.07
N ASN A 33 3.13 -10.83 -5.89
CA ASN A 33 2.68 -10.36 -7.21
C ASN A 33 1.33 -9.65 -7.15
N GLN A 34 0.35 -10.26 -6.48
CA GLN A 34 -0.99 -9.71 -6.31
C GLN A 34 -1.56 -10.10 -4.96
N GLN A 35 -1.82 -9.12 -4.10
CA GLN A 35 -2.38 -9.34 -2.78
C GLN A 35 -3.89 -9.15 -2.79
N PHE A 36 -4.63 -10.18 -2.38
CA PHE A 36 -6.04 -10.01 -2.05
C PHE A 36 -6.19 -9.24 -0.73
N MET A 37 -7.06 -8.24 -0.74
CA MET A 37 -7.45 -7.45 0.42
C MET A 37 -8.95 -7.58 0.64
N GLY A 38 -9.34 -7.84 1.89
CA GLY A 38 -10.73 -7.69 2.32
C GLY A 38 -11.06 -6.23 2.55
N LEU A 39 -12.26 -5.83 2.15
CA LEU A 39 -12.77 -4.49 2.33
C LEU A 39 -14.02 -4.48 3.24
N PRO A 40 -14.34 -3.36 3.89
CA PRO A 40 -15.65 -3.11 4.48
C PRO A 40 -16.78 -3.31 3.45
N ALA A 41 -17.99 -3.59 3.92
CA ALA A 41 -19.13 -3.87 3.01
C ALA A 41 -19.65 -2.63 2.28
N ASP A 42 -19.37 -1.44 2.83
CA ASP A 42 -19.69 -0.12 2.31
C ASP A 42 -18.51 0.53 1.57
N ALA A 43 -17.44 -0.23 1.33
CA ALA A 43 -16.29 0.29 0.59
C ALA A 43 -16.70 0.67 -0.84
N THR A 44 -16.29 1.87 -1.26
CA THR A 44 -16.60 2.43 -2.57
C THR A 44 -15.45 2.34 -3.57
N ALA A 45 -14.36 1.68 -3.20
CA ALA A 45 -13.16 1.52 -4.01
C ALA A 45 -13.46 0.80 -5.33
N ARG A 46 -12.85 1.29 -6.41
CA ARG A 46 -13.03 0.81 -7.79
C ARG A 46 -11.68 0.41 -8.39
N PRO A 47 -11.67 -0.44 -9.43
CA PRO A 47 -10.46 -0.68 -10.20
C PRO A 47 -9.85 0.63 -10.70
N GLY A 48 -8.55 0.82 -10.45
CA GLY A 48 -7.81 2.05 -10.77
C GLY A 48 -7.66 3.04 -9.62
N ASP A 49 -8.39 2.86 -8.51
CA ASP A 49 -8.18 3.66 -7.30
C ASP A 49 -6.87 3.28 -6.59
N TYR A 50 -6.41 4.17 -5.71
CA TYR A 50 -5.19 3.98 -4.94
C TYR A 50 -5.45 3.32 -3.59
N ALA A 51 -4.53 2.43 -3.21
CA ALA A 51 -4.38 1.91 -1.86
C ALA A 51 -3.17 2.57 -1.20
N PHE A 52 -3.32 3.00 0.05
CA PHE A 52 -2.21 3.53 0.84
C PHE A 52 -1.87 2.57 1.97
N LEU A 53 -0.58 2.27 2.09
CA LEU A 53 -0.03 1.40 3.13
C LEU A 53 1.00 2.19 3.93
N ARG A 54 1.11 1.89 5.22
CA ARG A 54 2.12 2.43 6.13
C ARG A 54 3.21 1.39 6.33
N PRO A 55 4.46 1.65 5.92
CA PRO A 55 5.58 0.75 6.19
C PRO A 55 5.70 0.42 7.68
N THR A 56 5.93 -0.86 8.00
CA THR A 56 6.29 -1.33 9.34
C THR A 56 7.80 -1.34 9.55
N GLN A 57 8.58 -1.45 8.47
CA GLN A 57 10.02 -1.22 8.44
C GLN A 57 10.35 -0.26 7.29
N SER A 58 10.58 1.01 7.63
CA SER A 58 10.66 2.09 6.65
C SER A 58 11.86 1.93 5.71
N GLU A 59 13.04 1.61 6.25
CA GLU A 59 14.29 1.49 5.49
C GLU A 59 14.19 0.38 4.45
N ALA A 60 13.73 -0.80 4.86
CA ALA A 60 13.64 -1.95 3.99
C ALA A 60 12.55 -1.84 2.92
N VAL A 61 11.50 -1.06 3.17
CA VAL A 61 10.47 -0.76 2.16
C VAL A 61 10.95 0.34 1.21
N LEU A 62 11.44 1.47 1.74
CA LEU A 62 11.84 2.62 0.94
C LEU A 62 12.97 2.31 -0.05
N GLN A 63 13.93 1.45 0.31
CA GLN A 63 15.00 1.00 -0.59
C GLN A 63 14.49 0.22 -1.81
N GLN A 64 13.27 -0.30 -1.79
CA GLN A 64 12.67 -1.01 -2.93
C GLN A 64 12.01 -0.04 -3.93
N PHE A 65 11.96 1.25 -3.61
CA PHE A 65 11.34 2.29 -4.44
C PHE A 65 12.34 3.39 -4.81
N GLY A 66 11.94 4.27 -5.74
CA GLY A 66 12.70 5.47 -6.09
C GLY A 66 12.53 6.59 -5.05
N SER A 67 12.83 7.83 -5.45
CA SER A 67 12.74 9.01 -4.58
C SER A 67 11.40 9.15 -3.84
N ILE A 68 11.47 9.52 -2.57
CA ILE A 68 10.32 9.85 -1.72
C ILE A 68 9.64 11.10 -2.27
N ALA A 69 8.36 11.01 -2.62
CA ALA A 69 7.55 12.17 -2.98
C ALA A 69 7.00 12.84 -1.72
N VAL A 70 7.39 14.09 -1.46
CA VAL A 70 6.89 14.86 -0.32
C VAL A 70 5.53 15.45 -0.69
N PHE A 71 4.46 15.02 -0.01
CA PHE A 71 3.11 15.52 -0.25
C PHE A 71 2.71 16.56 0.81
N SER A 72 2.40 17.78 0.38
CA SER A 72 1.98 18.87 1.27
C SER A 72 1.03 19.81 0.54
N GLY A 73 -0.05 20.23 1.22
CA GLY A 73 -1.04 21.15 0.65
C GLY A 73 -1.72 20.62 -0.62
N GLY A 74 -1.97 19.31 -0.71
CA GLY A 74 -2.65 18.71 -1.86
C GLY A 74 -1.78 18.48 -3.10
N ARG A 75 -0.46 18.66 -3.00
CA ARG A 75 0.47 18.48 -4.12
C ARG A 75 1.78 17.83 -3.70
N ILE A 76 2.49 17.26 -4.67
CA ILE A 76 3.89 16.87 -4.49
C ILE A 76 4.72 18.15 -4.46
N ALA A 77 5.26 18.49 -3.31
CA ALA A 77 6.04 19.70 -3.08
C ALA A 77 7.53 19.51 -3.35
N ASP A 78 8.05 18.29 -3.19
CA ASP A 78 9.48 17.98 -3.34
C ASP A 78 9.70 16.47 -3.59
N ARG A 79 10.94 16.08 -3.93
CA ARG A 79 11.38 14.69 -4.05
C ARG A 79 12.70 14.48 -3.33
N TRP A 80 12.70 13.62 -2.31
CA TRP A 80 13.91 13.29 -1.54
C TRP A 80 14.49 11.94 -1.97
N PRO A 81 15.83 11.76 -1.90
CA PRO A 81 16.41 10.44 -2.11
C PRO A 81 15.92 9.44 -1.04
N ALA A 82 15.49 8.25 -1.49
CA ALA A 82 14.96 7.18 -0.63
C ALA A 82 16.08 6.26 -0.13
N LEU A 83 17.01 6.82 0.66
CA LEU A 83 18.26 6.18 1.10
C LEU A 83 19.18 5.75 -0.08
N PRO A 84 20.51 5.84 0.07
CA PRO A 84 21.40 5.25 -0.94
C PRO A 84 21.24 3.73 -0.97
N MET A 85 21.18 3.16 -2.18
CA MET A 85 21.38 1.72 -2.35
C MET A 85 22.85 1.42 -2.02
N ALA A 86 23.09 0.47 -1.12
CA ALA A 86 24.43 -0.04 -0.84
C ALA A 86 24.93 -0.92 -1.99
#